data_AF-A0A084W7I0-F1
#
_entry.id   AF-A0A084W7I0-F1
#
_cell.length_a   1.000
_cell.length_b   1.000
_cell.length_c   1.000
_cell.angle_alpha   90.00
_cell.angle_beta   90.00
_cell.angle_gamma   90.00
#
_symmetry.space_group_name_H-M   'P 1'
#
loop_
_entity.id
_entity.type
_entity.pdbx_description
1 polymer ?
#
loop_
_entity_poly.entity_id
_entity_poly.type
_entity_poly.pdbx_seq_one_letter_code
_entity_poly.pdbx_strand_id
1 'polypeptide(L)' 'MPEAPARNPLDSFLNAVQATIDGPVTWFREKIVEPNRQTYPWYHQQFRRVPTIDQCYTDDAVCMFEANQQFRRDK' A
#
# COMPACT_ATOMS: atom_id res chain seq x y z
N MET A 1 -9.93 11.56 -16.72
CA MET A 1 -11.35 11.26 -16.41
C MET A 1 -12.19 12.21 -17.25
N PRO A 2 -13.31 11.80 -17.88
CA PRO A 2 -14.13 12.76 -18.61
C PRO A 2 -14.75 13.73 -17.60
N GLU A 3 -14.38 15.01 -17.69
CA GLU A 3 -14.86 16.04 -16.78
C GLU A 3 -16.32 16.35 -17.07
N ALA A 4 -17.14 16.42 -16.02
CA ALA A 4 -18.54 16.85 -16.14
C ALA A 4 -18.59 18.28 -16.72
N PRO A 5 -19.59 18.63 -17.55
CA PRO A 5 -19.66 19.95 -18.15
C PRO A 5 -19.69 21.04 -17.08
N ALA A 6 -18.83 22.05 -17.22
CA ALA A 6 -18.70 23.15 -16.26
C ALA A 6 -20.04 23.88 -16.09
N ARG A 7 -20.50 24.00 -14.84
CA ARG A 7 -21.80 24.62 -14.52
C ARG A 7 -21.70 26.15 -14.42
N ASN A 8 -20.53 26.66 -14.00
CA ASN A 8 -20.23 28.08 -13.79
C ASN A 8 -18.85 28.50 -14.34
N PRO A 9 -18.58 29.79 -14.58
CA PRO A 9 -17.31 30.28 -15.14
C PRO A 9 -16.09 30.04 -14.23
N LEU A 10 -16.27 30.03 -12.90
CA LEU A 10 -15.20 29.64 -11.96
C LEU A 10 -14.84 28.16 -12.09
N ASP A 11 -15.83 27.29 -12.29
CA ASP A 11 -15.59 25.86 -12.51
C ASP A 11 -14.84 25.63 -13.83
N SER A 12 -15.20 26.38 -14.87
CA SER A 12 -14.49 26.30 -16.16
C SER A 12 -13.03 26.74 -16.05
N PHE A 13 -12.73 27.71 -15.18
CA PHE A 13 -11.36 28.14 -14.93
C PHE A 13 -10.57 27.09 -14.14
N LEU A 14 -11.16 26.53 -13.08
CA LEU A 14 -10.51 25.49 -12.28
C LEU A 14 -10.22 24.23 -13.12
N ASN A 15 -11.16 23.82 -13.96
CA ASN A 15 -10.98 22.71 -14.89
C ASN A 15 -9.86 23.00 -15.91
N ALA A 16 -9.78 24.23 -16.43
CA ALA A 16 -8.70 24.61 -17.33
C ALA A 16 -7.33 24.55 -16.66
N VAL A 17 -7.21 25.07 -15.43
CA VAL A 17 -5.96 25.00 -14.65
C VAL A 17 -5.59 23.54 -14.37
N GLN A 18 -6.55 22.73 -13.97
CA GLN A 18 -6.33 21.31 -13.71
C GLN A 18 -5.84 20.59 -14.97
N ALA A 19 -6.50 20.79 -16.12
CA ALA A 19 -6.11 20.18 -17.39
C ALA A 19 -4.69 20.59 -17.83
N THR A 20 -4.29 21.84 -17.58
CA THR A 20 -2.93 22.30 -17.90
C THR A 20 -1.84 21.67 -17.05
N ILE A 21 -2.17 21.17 -15.85
CA ILE A 21 -1.22 20.54 -14.92
C ILE A 21 -1.25 19.01 -15.06
N ASP A 22 -2.44 18.41 -15.14
CA ASP A 22 -2.60 16.96 -15.23
C ASP A 22 -2.00 16.41 -16.52
N GLY A 23 -2.18 17.10 -17.66
CA GLY A 23 -1.62 16.69 -18.95
C GLY A 23 -0.11 16.42 -18.93
N PRO A 24 0.74 17.39 -18.54
CA PRO A 24 2.18 17.18 -18.47
C PRO A 24 2.60 16.17 -17.39
N VAL A 25 1.89 16.09 -16.26
CA VAL A 25 2.18 15.12 -15.19
C VAL A 25 1.91 13.69 -15.64
N THR A 26 0.79 13.43 -16.31
CA THR A 26 0.46 12.12 -16.88
C THR A 26 1.46 11.74 -17.97
N TRP A 27 1.82 12.68 -18.86
CA TRP A 27 2.84 12.44 -19.89
C TRP A 27 4.20 12.06 -19.28
N PHE A 28 4.64 12.77 -18.23
CA PHE A 28 5.90 12.49 -17.56
C PHE A 28 5.90 11.11 -16.90
N ARG A 29 4.79 10.74 -16.23
CA ARG A 29 4.61 9.42 -15.63
C ARG A 29 4.77 8.31 -16.67
N GLU A 30 4.03 8.40 -17.78
CA GLU A 30 3.98 7.36 -18.81
C GLU A 30 5.27 7.27 -19.64
N LYS A 31 5.93 8.39 -19.93
CA LYS A 31 7.10 8.42 -20.82
C LYS A 31 8.43 8.23 -20.11
N ILE A 32 8.54 8.63 -18.84
CA ILE A 32 9.83 8.63 -18.12
C ILE A 32 9.79 7.67 -16.93
N VAL A 33 8.75 7.75 -16.08
CA VAL A 33 8.71 7.00 -14.82
C VAL A 33 8.40 5.52 -15.06
N GLU A 34 7.38 5.21 -15.85
CA GLU A 34 6.93 3.83 -16.07
C GLU A 34 7.98 2.95 -16.78
N PRO A 35 8.65 3.40 -17.87
CA PRO A 35 9.68 2.59 -18.53
C PRO A 35 10.94 2.39 -17.67
N ASN A 36 11.24 3.33 -16.78
CA ASN A 36 12.39 3.23 -15.87
C ASN A 36 12.09 2.42 -14.60
N ARG A 37 10.82 2.07 -14.36
CA ARG A 37 10.42 1.34 -13.15
C ARG A 37 10.71 -0.15 -13.31
N GLN A 38 11.77 -0.61 -12.66
CA GLN A 38 12.04 -2.03 -12.52
C GLN A 38 10.94 -2.68 -11.66
N THR A 39 10.13 -3.56 -12.25
CA THR A 39 9.12 -4.32 -11.52
C THR A 39 9.72 -5.61 -10.99
N TYR A 40 9.90 -5.70 -9.68
CA TYR A 40 10.30 -6.93 -9.01
C TYR A 40 9.13 -7.51 -8.22
N PRO A 41 8.91 -8.83 -8.28
CA PRO A 41 7.88 -9.46 -7.47
C PRO A 41 8.25 -9.33 -5.99
N TRP A 42 7.30 -8.88 -5.19
CA TRP A 42 7.41 -8.89 -3.74
C TRP A 42 6.19 -9.63 -3.19
N TYR A 43 6.41 -10.42 -2.13
CA TYR A 43 5.37 -11.22 -1.49
C TYR A 43 5.26 -10.83 -0.02
N HIS A 44 4.04 -10.75 0.48
CA HIS A 44 3.81 -10.56 1.90
C HIS A 44 4.14 -11.87 2.64
N GLN A 45 4.95 -11.77 3.69
CA GLN A 45 5.27 -12.93 4.53
C GLN A 45 4.02 -13.38 5.29
N GLN A 46 3.60 -14.62 5.07
CA GLN A 46 2.50 -15.23 5.82
C GLN A 46 3.07 -16.06 6.97
N PHE A 47 2.88 -15.60 8.20
CA PHE A 47 3.26 -16.35 9.40
C PHE A 47 2.20 -17.39 9.73
N ARG A 48 2.61 -18.66 9.89
CA ARG A 48 1.73 -19.72 10.36
C ARG A 48 1.47 -19.56 11.85
N ARG A 49 0.28 -19.92 12.31
CA ARG A 49 -0.05 -19.92 13.74
C ARG A 49 0.79 -20.96 14.49
N VAL A 50 1.21 -20.58 15.68
CA VAL A 50 1.91 -21.38 16.69
C VAL A 50 0.92 -21.63 17.85
N PRO A 51 1.08 -22.71 18.63
CA PRO A 51 0.38 -22.89 19.91
C PRO A 51 0.37 -21.63 20.78
N THR A 52 -0.72 -21.40 21.50
CA THR A 52 -0.81 -20.32 22.48
C THR A 52 -0.03 -20.66 23.75
N ILE A 53 0.25 -19.65 24.57
CA ILE A 53 1.05 -19.82 25.79
C ILE A 53 0.46 -20.85 26.77
N ASP A 54 -0.86 -21.01 26.76
CA ASP A 54 -1.58 -21.96 27.65
C ASP A 54 -1.31 -23.43 27.33
N GLN A 55 -0.81 -23.72 26.13
CA GLN A 55 -0.52 -25.08 25.67
C GLN A 55 0.95 -25.48 25.88
N CYS A 56 1.82 -24.54 26.28
CA CYS A 56 3.23 -24.80 26.50
C CYS A 56 3.50 -25.42 27.88
N TYR A 57 4.49 -26.31 27.96
CA TYR A 57 5.05 -26.75 29.24
C TYR A 57 5.84 -25.62 29.92
N THR A 58 5.92 -25.65 31.25
CA THR A 58 6.55 -24.58 32.03
C THR A 58 8.08 -24.52 31.88
N ASP A 59 8.70 -25.62 31.47
CA ASP A 59 10.14 -25.76 31.24
C ASP A 59 10.55 -25.60 29.77
N ASP A 60 9.58 -25.56 28.83
CA ASP A 60 9.86 -25.39 27.41
C ASP A 60 9.99 -23.91 27.02
N ALA A 61 11.21 -23.40 27.14
CA ALA A 61 11.57 -22.05 26.74
C ALA A 61 11.36 -21.75 25.24
N VAL A 62 11.41 -22.77 24.37
CA VAL A 62 11.24 -22.59 22.92
C VAL A 62 9.78 -22.34 22.59
N CYS A 63 8.88 -23.17 23.14
CA CYS A 63 7.43 -22.98 22.99
C CYS A 63 6.99 -21.60 23.51
N MET A 64 7.46 -21.22 24.70
CA MET A 64 7.16 -19.91 25.29
C MET A 64 7.67 -18.74 24.42
N PHE A 65 8.84 -18.88 23.80
CA PHE A 65 9.38 -17.85 22.90
C PHE A 65 8.53 -17.68 21.65
N GLU A 66 8.19 -18.77 20.95
CA GLU A 66 7.41 -18.71 19.71
C GLU A 66 5.99 -18.16 19.96
N ALA A 67 5.34 -18.59 21.04
CA ALA A 67 4.02 -18.08 21.44
C ALA A 67 4.05 -16.57 21.75
N ASN A 68 5.10 -16.10 22.45
CA ASN A 68 5.27 -14.67 22.73
C ASN A 68 5.55 -13.85 21.46
N GLN A 69 6.32 -14.37 20.51
CA GLN A 69 6.53 -13.71 19.22
C GLN A 69 5.23 -13.63 18.42
N GLN A 70 4.41 -14.68 18.47
CA GLN A 70 3.09 -14.69 17.85
C GLN A 70 2.19 -13.61 18.47
N PHE A 71 2.13 -13.50 19.79
CA PHE A 71 1.35 -12.46 20.50
C PHE A 71 1.82 -11.04 20.17
N ARG A 72 3.13 -10.80 20.09
CA ARG A 72 3.69 -9.48 19.73
C ARG A 72 3.37 -9.06 18.30
N ARG A 73 3.19 -10.00 17.38
CA ARG A 73 2.79 -9.72 15.99
C ARG A 73 1.30 -9.44 15.86
N ASP A 74 0.49 -10.04 16.73
CA ASP A 74 -0.97 -9.90 16.72
C ASP A 74 -1.47 -8.65 17.49
N LYS A 75 -0.61 -8.05 18.34
CA LYS A 75 -0.89 -6.81 19.10
C LYS A 75 -0.67 -5.55 18.26
#